data_AF-A0A533RY88-F1
#
_entry.id   AF-A0A533RY88-F1
#
_cell.length_a   1.000
_cell.length_b   1.000
_cell.length_c   1.000
_cell.angle_alpha   90.00
_cell.angle_beta   90.00
_cell.angle_gamma   90.00
#
_symmetry.space_group_name_H-M   'P 1'
#
loop_
_entity.id
_entity.type
_entity.pdbx_description
1 polymer ?
#
loop_
_entity_poly.entity_id
_entity_poly.type
_entity_poly.pdbx_seq_one_letter_code
_entity_poly.pdbx_strand_id
1 'polypeptide(L)'
;MDTTFAGNLRKVLRQNIREYGMYIALVVIMLFFTFATGGKFFSPRNISDLINQMGYIAVIAVGMTLVIVIRHIDLSVGFLAGFMGAIAAIAMVTFHVPWFVTILIVLLLGILVGVLNGFLVASVGIPAFVATLAGWLAFRGALQAALAGTGTVIIPNETFNAISNGFI
;
A
#
# COMPACT_ATOMS: atom_id res chain seq x y z
N MET A 1 -33.79 -37.10 -17.28
CA MET A 1 -33.32 -36.45 -16.03
C MET A 1 -31.96 -35.89 -16.40
N ASP A 2 -31.94 -34.75 -17.09
CA ASP A 2 -30.77 -34.36 -17.86
C ASP A 2 -30.06 -33.24 -17.08
N THR A 3 -29.29 -33.68 -16.07
CA THR A 3 -28.37 -32.81 -15.33
C THR A 3 -27.12 -32.58 -16.14
N THR A 4 -27.27 -32.00 -17.33
CA THR A 4 -26.13 -31.65 -18.19
C THR A 4 -25.27 -30.65 -17.42
N PHE A 5 -23.98 -30.93 -17.25
CA PHE A 5 -22.99 -30.07 -16.58
C PHE A 5 -23.13 -28.59 -16.98
N ALA A 6 -23.41 -28.34 -18.27
CA ALA A 6 -23.65 -27.00 -18.81
C ALA A 6 -24.89 -26.29 -18.21
N GLY A 7 -25.96 -27.01 -17.91
CA GLY A 7 -27.17 -26.46 -17.28
C GLY A 7 -26.95 -26.07 -15.83
N ASN A 8 -26.23 -26.91 -15.08
CA ASN A 8 -25.82 -26.61 -13.70
C ASN A 8 -24.83 -25.43 -13.65
N LEU A 9 -23.86 -25.40 -14.57
CA LEU A 9 -22.91 -24.29 -14.70
C LEU A 9 -23.63 -22.97 -15.01
N ARG A 10 -24.61 -22.97 -15.92
CA ARG A 10 -25.40 -21.79 -16.26
C ARG A 10 -26.27 -21.29 -15.09
N LYS A 11 -26.79 -22.20 -14.27
CA LYS A 11 -27.57 -21.87 -13.06
C LYS A 11 -26.71 -21.28 -11.95
N VAL A 12 -25.55 -21.88 -11.67
CA VAL A 12 -24.56 -21.39 -10.70
C VAL A 12 -24.00 -20.03 -11.12
N LEU A 13 -23.67 -19.86 -12.40
CA LEU A 13 -23.24 -18.58 -12.95
C LEU A 13 -24.33 -17.52 -12.78
N ARG A 14 -25.60 -17.78 -13.14
CA ARG A 14 -26.68 -16.76 -13.01
C ARG A 14 -27.03 -16.40 -11.56
N GLN A 15 -27.03 -17.36 -10.64
CA GLN A 15 -27.42 -17.09 -9.24
C GLN A 15 -26.31 -16.38 -8.45
N ASN A 16 -25.04 -16.63 -8.79
CA ASN A 16 -23.90 -16.10 -8.05
C ASN A 16 -23.06 -15.07 -8.83
N ILE A 17 -23.51 -14.60 -10.01
CA ILE A 17 -22.71 -13.65 -10.83
C ILE A 17 -22.38 -12.34 -10.10
N ARG A 18 -23.21 -11.93 -9.13
CA ARG A 18 -22.90 -10.78 -8.26
C ARG A 18 -21.76 -11.08 -7.29
N GLU A 19 -21.70 -12.30 -6.76
CA GLU A 19 -20.63 -12.72 -5.83
C GLU A 19 -19.32 -12.96 -6.58
N TYR A 20 -19.38 -13.53 -7.80
CA TYR A 20 -18.21 -13.78 -8.64
C TYR A 20 -17.82 -12.59 -9.54
N GLY A 21 -18.61 -11.52 -9.56
CA GLY A 21 -18.43 -10.41 -10.49
C GLY A 21 -17.04 -9.76 -10.40
N MET A 22 -16.49 -9.64 -9.19
CA MET A 22 -15.14 -9.09 -8.99
C MET A 22 -14.05 -10.03 -9.54
N TYR A 23 -14.17 -11.34 -9.32
CA TYR A 23 -13.23 -12.32 -9.87
C TYR A 23 -13.30 -12.40 -11.39
N ILE A 24 -14.51 -12.34 -11.95
CA ILE A 24 -14.73 -12.29 -13.39
C ILE A 24 -14.10 -11.01 -13.96
N ALA A 25 -14.35 -9.85 -13.35
CA ALA A 25 -13.76 -8.58 -13.76
C ALA A 25 -12.22 -8.62 -13.71
N LEU A 26 -11.65 -9.21 -12.66
CA LEU A 26 -10.21 -9.40 -12.54
C LEU A 26 -9.66 -10.24 -13.69
N VAL A 27 -10.25 -11.41 -13.97
CA VAL A 27 -9.82 -12.27 -15.08
C VAL A 27 -9.92 -11.56 -16.43
N VAL A 28 -11.02 -10.84 -16.68
CA VAL A 28 -11.23 -10.07 -17.91
C VAL A 28 -10.14 -9.00 -18.08
N ILE A 29 -9.83 -8.25 -17.01
CA ILE A 29 -8.77 -7.23 -17.02
C ILE A 29 -7.40 -7.86 -17.27
N MET A 30 -7.10 -8.99 -16.62
CA MET A 30 -5.83 -9.70 -16.79
C MET A 30 -5.65 -10.19 -18.23
N LEU A 31 -6.69 -10.79 -18.82
CA LEU A 31 -6.67 -11.23 -20.23
C LEU A 31 -6.52 -10.03 -21.17
N PHE A 32 -7.29 -8.97 -20.96
CA PHE A 32 -7.20 -7.75 -21.75
C PHE A 32 -5.77 -7.20 -21.78
N PHE A 33 -5.14 -7.00 -20.61
CA PHE A 33 -3.77 -6.50 -20.55
C PHE A 33 -2.75 -7.49 -21.08
N THR A 34 -2.98 -8.79 -20.96
CA THR A 34 -2.10 -9.81 -21.57
C THR A 34 -2.07 -9.68 -23.08
N PHE A 35 -3.24 -9.58 -23.73
CA PHE A 35 -3.32 -9.40 -25.17
C PHE A 35 -2.83 -8.02 -25.62
N ALA A 36 -3.26 -6.96 -24.94
CA ALA A 36 -2.89 -5.58 -25.27
C ALA A 36 -1.38 -5.30 -25.14
N THR A 37 -0.68 -6.03 -24.26
CA THR A 37 0.76 -5.84 -24.02
C THR A 37 1.65 -6.87 -24.72
N GLY A 38 1.07 -7.80 -25.51
CA GLY A 38 1.83 -8.86 -26.16
C GLY A 38 2.46 -9.85 -25.17
N GLY A 39 1.76 -10.16 -24.08
CA GLY A 39 2.19 -11.11 -23.05
C GLY A 39 3.03 -10.52 -21.91
N LYS A 40 3.40 -9.23 -21.95
CA LYS A 40 4.24 -8.60 -20.91
C LYS A 40 3.57 -8.55 -19.53
N PHE A 41 2.23 -8.48 -19.49
CA PHE A 41 1.47 -8.49 -18.23
C PHE A 41 1.77 -9.73 -17.36
N PHE A 42 1.86 -10.92 -17.94
CA PHE A 42 2.23 -12.15 -17.22
C PHE A 42 3.73 -12.44 -17.21
N SER A 43 4.58 -11.48 -17.61
CA SER A 43 6.02 -11.69 -17.55
C SER A 43 6.47 -11.88 -16.09
N PRO A 44 7.47 -12.74 -15.81
CA PRO A 44 8.00 -12.94 -14.46
C PRO A 44 8.45 -11.63 -13.80
N ARG A 45 9.00 -10.70 -14.60
CA ARG A 45 9.37 -9.36 -14.15
C ARG A 45 8.16 -8.57 -13.67
N ASN A 46 7.11 -8.46 -14.48
CA ASN A 46 5.91 -7.70 -14.10
C ASN A 46 5.23 -8.31 -12.86
N ILE A 47 5.16 -9.65 -12.75
CA ILE A 47 4.60 -10.31 -11.57
C ILE A 47 5.45 -10.01 -10.33
N SER A 48 6.79 -10.08 -10.44
CA SER A 48 7.70 -9.75 -9.33
C SER A 48 7.55 -8.28 -8.91
N ASP A 49 7.46 -7.37 -9.87
CA ASP A 49 7.27 -5.94 -9.62
C ASP A 49 5.93 -5.67 -8.95
N LEU A 50 4.85 -6.35 -9.38
CA LEU A 50 3.54 -6.27 -8.74
C LEU A 50 3.57 -6.79 -7.30
N ILE A 51 4.22 -7.92 -7.05
CA ILE A 51 4.37 -8.47 -5.68
C ILE A 51 5.17 -7.50 -4.81
N ASN A 52 6.28 -6.96 -5.30
CA ASN A 52 7.09 -5.98 -4.58
C ASN A 52 6.29 -4.71 -4.27
N GLN A 53 5.50 -4.20 -5.23
CA GLN A 53 4.61 -3.05 -5.02
C GLN A 53 3.49 -3.33 -4.01
N MET A 54 3.00 -4.57 -3.92
CA MET A 54 2.00 -4.96 -2.93
C MET A 54 2.62 -5.28 -1.55
N GLY A 55 3.93 -5.53 -1.48
CA GLY A 55 4.64 -5.89 -0.26
C GLY A 55 4.48 -4.86 0.85
N TYR A 56 4.63 -3.57 0.54
CA TYR A 56 4.46 -2.51 1.55
C TYR A 56 3.01 -2.42 2.06
N ILE A 57 2.01 -2.63 1.18
CA ILE A 57 0.59 -2.65 1.56
C ILE A 57 0.31 -3.83 2.49
N ALA A 58 0.90 -5.01 2.21
CA ALA A 58 0.76 -6.18 3.05
C ALA A 58 1.31 -5.94 4.47
N VAL A 59 2.47 -5.29 4.60
CA VAL A 59 3.05 -4.93 5.90
C VAL A 59 2.14 -3.96 6.66
N ILE A 60 1.63 -2.92 6.00
CA ILE A 60 0.67 -1.98 6.60
C ILE A 60 -0.61 -2.72 7.05
N ALA A 61 -1.12 -3.63 6.22
CA ALA A 61 -2.32 -4.39 6.52
C ALA A 61 -2.19 -5.19 7.81
N VAL A 62 -1.02 -5.80 8.08
CA VAL A 62 -0.75 -6.49 9.35
C VAL A 62 -0.92 -5.55 10.54
N GLY A 63 -0.33 -4.36 10.50
CA GLY A 63 -0.52 -3.36 11.57
C GLY A 63 -1.98 -2.91 11.71
N MET A 64 -2.66 -2.72 10.58
CA MET A 64 -4.06 -2.32 10.54
C MET A 64 -5.02 -3.38 11.09
N THR A 65 -4.65 -4.67 11.08
CA THR A 65 -5.48 -5.71 11.72
C THR A 65 -5.69 -5.41 13.20
N LEU A 66 -4.67 -4.94 13.92
CA LEU A 66 -4.75 -4.60 15.34
C LEU A 66 -5.74 -3.45 15.58
N VAL A 67 -5.73 -2.45 14.71
CA VAL A 67 -6.64 -1.28 14.78
C VAL A 67 -8.09 -1.69 14.53
N ILE A 68 -8.32 -2.57 13.55
CA ILE A 68 -9.67 -3.04 13.21
C ILE A 68 -10.23 -3.98 14.28
N VAL A 69 -9.39 -4.82 14.91
CA VAL A 69 -9.80 -5.72 16.00
C VAL A 69 -10.37 -4.93 17.19
N ILE A 70 -9.78 -3.77 17.51
CA ILE A 70 -10.32 -2.86 18.53
C ILE A 70 -11.49 -2.00 18.04
N ARG A 71 -12.06 -2.30 16.86
CA ARG A 71 -13.18 -1.60 16.20
C ARG A 71 -12.91 -0.13 15.85
N HIS A 72 -11.65 0.20 15.58
CA HIS A 72 -11.26 1.53 15.11
C HIS A 72 -10.88 1.48 13.62
N ILE A 73 -10.73 2.66 13.00
CA ILE A 73 -10.32 2.82 11.61
C ILE A 73 -9.16 3.82 11.59
N ASP A 74 -8.12 3.54 10.82
CA ASP A 74 -7.04 4.49 10.52
C ASP A 74 -6.97 4.76 9.03
N LEU A 75 -7.33 5.99 8.64
CA LEU A 75 -7.25 6.45 7.26
C LEU A 75 -5.86 7.04 6.94
N SER A 76 -5.07 7.41 7.93
CA SER A 76 -3.84 8.17 7.77
C SER A 76 -2.66 7.33 7.27
N VAL A 77 -2.65 6.03 7.54
CA VAL A 77 -1.48 5.13 7.34
C VAL A 77 -0.91 5.15 5.93
N GLY A 78 -1.75 5.27 4.90
CA GLY A 78 -1.29 5.29 3.51
C GLY A 78 -0.45 6.54 3.20
N PHE A 79 -0.94 7.72 3.57
CA PHE A 79 -0.21 8.97 3.37
C PHE A 79 0.95 9.13 4.35
N LEU A 80 0.84 8.57 5.56
CA LEU A 80 1.97 8.49 6.48
C LEU A 80 3.11 7.68 5.88
N ALA A 81 2.85 6.50 5.31
CA ALA A 81 3.87 5.68 4.67
C ALA A 81 4.55 6.43 3.51
N GLY A 82 3.77 7.10 2.66
CA GLY A 82 4.31 7.96 1.59
C GLY A 82 5.16 9.11 2.12
N PHE A 83 4.72 9.78 3.19
CA PHE A 83 5.46 10.85 3.85
C PHE A 83 6.77 10.36 4.47
N MET A 84 6.77 9.20 5.14
CA MET A 84 7.99 8.57 5.66
C MET A 84 8.96 8.22 4.52
N GLY A 85 8.44 7.75 3.38
CA GLY A 85 9.25 7.53 2.17
C GLY A 85 9.90 8.81 1.65
N ALA A 86 9.17 9.93 1.65
CA ALA A 86 9.73 11.24 1.28
C ALA A 86 10.82 11.71 2.25
N ILE A 87 10.61 11.55 3.56
CA ILE A 87 11.63 11.85 4.57
C ILE A 87 12.88 10.98 4.34
N ALA A 88 12.71 9.68 4.09
CA ALA A 88 13.83 8.79 3.81
C ALA A 88 14.62 9.26 2.57
N ALA A 89 13.92 9.61 1.50
CA ALA A 89 14.53 10.09 0.27
C ALA A 89 15.29 11.41 0.50
N ILE A 90 14.69 12.38 1.19
CA ILE A 90 15.34 13.67 1.51
C ILE A 90 16.54 13.47 2.42
N ALA A 91 16.44 12.62 3.44
CA ALA A 91 17.54 12.31 4.35
C ALA A 91 18.75 11.74 3.59
N MET A 92 18.52 10.78 2.69
CA MET A 92 19.61 10.16 1.92
C MET A 92 20.15 11.04 0.79
N VAL A 93 19.29 11.76 0.07
CA VAL A 93 19.70 12.50 -1.13
C VAL A 93 20.15 13.92 -0.82
N THR A 94 19.43 14.64 0.05
CA THR A 94 19.74 16.04 0.37
C THR A 94 20.73 16.12 1.52
N PHE A 95 20.46 15.39 2.61
CA PHE A 95 21.30 15.44 3.81
C PHE A 95 22.41 14.39 3.82
N HIS A 96 22.49 13.53 2.79
CA HIS A 96 23.52 12.50 2.65
C HIS A 96 23.62 11.56 3.86
N VAL A 97 22.50 11.37 4.56
CA VAL A 97 22.42 10.49 5.73
C VAL A 97 22.55 9.03 5.27
N PRO A 98 23.40 8.20 5.92
CA PRO A 98 23.54 6.80 5.56
C PRO A 98 22.21 6.03 5.67
N TRP A 99 21.97 5.09 4.75
CA TRP A 99 20.71 4.38 4.62
C TRP A 99 20.25 3.67 5.91
N PHE A 100 21.19 3.10 6.68
CA PHE A 100 20.87 2.40 7.93
C PHE A 100 20.40 3.37 9.03
N VAL A 101 20.98 4.57 9.09
CA VAL A 101 20.53 5.63 10.01
C VAL A 101 19.17 6.15 9.58
N THR A 102 18.97 6.33 8.27
CA THR A 102 17.69 6.77 7.70
C THR A 102 16.56 5.82 8.08
N ILE A 103 16.76 4.50 8.04
CA ILE A 103 15.78 3.50 8.49
C ILE A 103 15.40 3.73 9.95
N LEU A 104 16.38 3.93 10.84
CA LEU A 104 16.11 4.20 12.25
C LEU A 104 15.31 5.51 12.45
N ILE A 105 15.67 6.57 11.71
CA ILE A 105 14.95 7.85 11.77
C ILE A 105 13.49 7.67 11.39
N VAL A 106 13.18 7.03 10.25
CA VAL A 106 11.80 6.87 9.81
C VAL A 106 10.99 5.93 10.70
N LEU A 107 11.61 4.89 11.27
CA LEU A 107 10.95 4.03 12.25
C LEU A 107 10.57 4.79 13.53
N LEU A 108 11.50 5.59 14.06
CA LEU A 108 11.24 6.42 15.24
C LEU A 108 10.15 7.45 14.97
N LEU A 109 10.20 8.15 13.82
CA LEU A 109 9.15 9.10 13.43
C LEU A 109 7.79 8.40 13.25
N GLY A 110 7.76 7.21 12.64
CA GLY A 110 6.54 6.42 12.50
C GLY A 110 5.94 6.02 13.86
N ILE A 111 6.78 5.58 14.82
CA ILE A 111 6.34 5.30 16.19
C ILE A 111 5.77 6.56 16.85
N LEU A 112 6.47 7.70 16.77
CA LEU A 112 6.02 8.95 17.37
C LEU A 112 4.66 9.39 16.83
N VAL A 113 4.46 9.29 15.52
CA VAL A 113 3.18 9.59 14.88
C VAL A 113 2.09 8.61 15.33
N GLY A 114 2.40 7.31 15.38
CA GLY A 114 1.47 6.29 15.86
C GLY A 114 1.05 6.52 17.32
N VAL A 115 2.00 6.89 18.18
CA VAL A 115 1.74 7.27 19.58
C VAL A 115 0.87 8.51 19.64
N LEU A 116 1.12 9.52 18.81
CA LEU A 116 0.29 10.74 18.77
C LEU A 116 -1.15 10.44 18.36
N ASN A 117 -1.36 9.68 17.27
CA ASN A 117 -2.70 9.28 16.84
C ASN A 117 -3.40 8.43 17.92
N GLY A 118 -2.68 7.47 18.51
CA GLY A 118 -3.19 6.64 19.60
C GLY A 118 -3.54 7.46 20.83
N PHE A 119 -2.75 8.46 21.19
CA PHE A 119 -2.99 9.36 22.31
C PHE A 119 -4.26 10.21 22.10
N LEU A 120 -4.45 10.78 20.90
CA LEU A 120 -5.65 11.56 20.57
C LEU A 120 -6.93 10.72 20.69
N VAL A 121 -6.85 9.44 20.32
CA VAL A 121 -8.00 8.54 20.40
C VAL A 121 -8.21 8.02 21.82
N ALA A 122 -7.17 7.49 22.47
CA ALA A 122 -7.29 6.78 23.74
C ALA A 122 -7.35 7.71 24.96
N SER A 123 -6.64 8.83 24.95
CA SER A 123 -6.56 9.75 26.10
C SER A 123 -7.44 10.98 25.94
N VAL A 124 -7.45 11.59 24.75
CA VAL A 124 -8.26 12.79 24.48
C VAL A 124 -9.73 12.44 24.17
N GLY A 125 -9.99 11.21 23.70
CA GLY A 125 -11.34 10.74 23.39
C GLY A 125 -11.87 11.23 22.04
N ILE A 126 -10.99 11.65 21.13
CA ILE A 126 -11.39 12.03 19.77
C ILE A 126 -11.77 10.76 19.00
N PRO A 127 -12.91 10.74 18.28
CA PRO A 127 -13.27 9.60 17.43
C PRO A 127 -12.14 9.27 16.42
N ALA A 128 -11.71 8.00 16.36
CA ALA A 128 -10.56 7.61 15.52
C ALA A 128 -10.68 8.01 14.05
N PHE A 129 -11.87 7.89 13.48
CA PHE A 129 -12.10 8.32 12.10
C PHE A 129 -11.72 9.79 11.90
N VAL A 130 -12.09 10.67 12.83
CA VAL A 130 -11.81 12.11 12.75
C VAL A 130 -10.33 12.39 12.95
N ALA A 131 -9.72 11.80 13.99
CA ALA A 131 -8.30 11.97 14.27
C ALA A 131 -7.43 11.51 13.09
N THR A 132 -7.75 10.35 12.51
CA THR A 132 -6.97 9.77 11.41
C THR A 132 -7.29 10.41 10.06
N LEU A 133 -8.49 10.96 9.84
CA LEU A 133 -8.78 11.79 8.66
C LEU A 133 -8.02 13.12 8.73
N ALA A 134 -7.90 13.74 9.90
CA ALA A 134 -7.08 14.93 10.09
C ALA A 134 -5.59 14.61 9.86
N GLY A 135 -5.11 13.48 10.39
CA GLY A 135 -3.77 12.95 10.11
C GLY A 135 -3.53 12.72 8.61
N TRP A 136 -4.51 12.11 7.92
CA TRP A 136 -4.46 11.90 6.46
C TRP A 136 -4.25 13.22 5.70
N LEU A 137 -5.03 14.27 6.02
CA LEU A 137 -4.87 15.60 5.43
C LEU A 137 -3.50 16.20 5.74
N ALA A 138 -3.03 16.09 6.98
CA ALA A 138 -1.76 16.62 7.42
C ALA A 138 -0.58 15.94 6.71
N PHE A 139 -0.52 14.61 6.68
CA PHE A 139 0.56 13.87 6.01
C PHE A 139 0.51 14.05 4.49
N ARG A 140 -0.69 14.16 3.91
CA ARG A 140 -0.84 14.49 2.49
C ARG A 140 -0.26 15.86 2.17
N GLY A 141 -0.59 16.88 2.96
CA GLY A 141 -0.04 18.23 2.80
C GLY A 141 1.47 18.27 3.02
N ALA A 142 1.96 17.59 4.06
CA ALA A 142 3.39 17.51 4.37
C ALA A 142 4.19 16.77 3.29
N LEU A 143 3.66 15.66 2.76
CA LEU A 143 4.23 14.94 1.62
C LEU A 143 4.31 15.83 0.39
N GLN A 144 3.23 16.54 0.08
CA GLN A 144 3.21 17.46 -1.05
C GLN A 144 4.21 18.60 -0.85
N ALA A 145 4.29 19.19 0.35
CA ALA A 145 5.26 20.24 0.65
C ALA A 145 6.71 19.74 0.56
N ALA A 146 6.99 18.51 1.02
CA ALA A 146 8.31 17.91 0.99
C ALA A 146 8.81 17.61 -0.43
N LEU A 147 7.91 17.24 -1.35
CA LEU A 147 8.26 16.78 -2.70
C LEU A 147 7.80 17.71 -3.84
N ALA A 148 7.17 18.86 -3.54
CA ALA A 148 6.56 19.74 -4.53
C ALA A 148 7.50 20.17 -5.68
N GLY A 149 8.81 20.31 -5.40
CA GLY A 149 9.80 20.75 -6.37
C GLY A 149 10.50 19.64 -7.17
N THR A 150 10.38 18.38 -6.74
CA THR A 150 11.19 17.26 -7.26
C THR A 150 10.36 16.13 -7.85
N GLY A 151 9.12 15.95 -7.41
CA GLY A 151 8.31 14.80 -7.84
C GLY A 151 8.94 13.49 -7.37
N THR A 152 9.52 12.73 -8.30
CA THR A 152 10.18 11.45 -8.01
C THR A 152 11.64 11.67 -7.59
N VAL A 153 11.98 11.27 -6.37
CA VAL A 153 13.36 11.33 -5.87
C VAL A 153 14.05 9.99 -6.12
N ILE A 154 15.13 10.00 -6.90
CA ILE A 154 15.95 8.82 -7.20
C ILE A 154 16.97 8.62 -6.07
N ILE A 155 16.97 7.44 -5.45
CA ILE A 155 17.93 7.08 -4.39
C ILE A 155 19.13 6.37 -5.05
N PRO A 156 20.35 6.94 -5.02
CA PRO A 156 21.51 6.37 -5.73
C PRO A 156 22.18 5.21 -4.98
N ASN A 157 21.67 4.79 -3.82
CA ASN A 157 22.28 3.74 -3.00
C ASN A 157 21.79 2.35 -3.44
N GLU A 158 22.66 1.58 -4.10
CA GLU A 158 22.35 0.24 -4.60
C GLU A 158 21.98 -0.74 -3.49
N THR A 159 22.67 -0.70 -2.35
CA THR A 159 22.40 -1.59 -1.21
C THR A 159 21.00 -1.39 -0.66
N PHE A 160 20.57 -0.13 -0.49
CA PHE A 160 19.23 0.20 -0.04
C PHE A 160 18.17 -0.22 -1.08
N ASN A 161 18.42 0.05 -2.37
CA ASN A 161 17.52 -0.35 -3.44
C ASN A 161 17.38 -1.87 -3.55
N ALA A 162 18.44 -2.62 -3.25
CA ALA A 162 18.45 -4.09 -3.24
C ALA A 162 17.56 -4.69 -2.13
N ILE A 163 17.29 -3.95 -1.04
CA ILE A 163 16.36 -4.41 0.02
C ILE A 163 14.96 -4.64 -0.56
N SER A 164 14.54 -3.84 -1.55
CA SER A 164 13.22 -3.95 -2.17
C SER A 164 13.22 -4.54 -3.59
N ASN A 165 14.29 -4.35 -4.37
CA ASN A 165 14.36 -4.75 -5.78
C ASN A 165 15.41 -5.86 -6.04
N GLY A 166 16.07 -6.35 -4.99
CA GLY A 166 17.04 -7.42 -5.11
C GLY A 166 16.35 -8.71 -5.56
N PHE A 167 16.80 -9.25 -6.68
CA PHE A 167 16.53 -10.64 -7.03
C PHE A 167 17.55 -11.47 -6.26
N ILE A 168 17.09 -12.27 -5.29
CA ILE A 168 17.90 -13.33 -4.69
C ILE A 168 18.07 -14.45 -5.71
#